data_AF-A0A5E7JSM0-F1
#
_entry.id   AF-A0A5E7JSM0-F1
#
_cell.length_a   1.000
_cell.length_b   1.000
_cell.length_c   1.000
_cell.angle_alpha   90.00
_cell.angle_beta   90.00
_cell.angle_gamma   90.00
#
_symmetry.space_group_name_H-M   'P 1'
#
loop_
_entity.id
_entity.type
_entity.pdbx_description
1 polymer ?
#
loop_
_entity_poly.entity_id
_entity_poly.type
_entity_poly.pdbx_seq_one_letter_code
_entity_poly.pdbx_strand_id
1 'polypeptide(L)'
;MMRYHITVGAKTTVDGTVLTGWEYSTINGQAMAREGDEVKCPECDSTGKIVCDGPRLVDLLDGRNAALDGDLCHCKCDPPPRLIANQTFRCQVIEDGAIVPRAQTAAQPFTPAANSPSPTAPRPSGERERQETLQKYEQAQRDYQQARRNNPVPSIDLRRDGEPLSFVQRQLQHVYEMLAMGNTTLFLDVFPLHVFYQERGFTSLKTCLRSRSNIYGHDQQPVL
;
A
#
# COMPACT_ATOMS: atom_id res chain seq x y z
N MET A 1 -1.68 0.54 -20.05
CA MET A 1 -0.47 -0.29 -20.29
C MET A 1 0.25 -0.63 -18.99
N MET A 2 0.99 -1.75 -18.95
CA MET A 2 1.78 -2.18 -17.78
C MET A 2 3.28 -2.06 -18.08
N ARG A 3 4.06 -1.47 -17.17
CA ARG A 3 5.52 -1.33 -17.28
C ARG A 3 6.20 -1.89 -16.06
N TYR A 4 7.10 -2.84 -16.23
CA TYR A 4 7.81 -3.49 -15.13
C TYR A 4 9.00 -2.67 -14.65
N HIS A 5 9.35 -2.76 -13.37
CA HIS A 5 10.57 -2.14 -12.86
C HIS A 5 11.82 -2.84 -13.38
N ILE A 6 12.86 -2.05 -13.69
CA ILE A 6 14.16 -2.55 -14.10
C ILE A 6 15.02 -2.86 -12.86
N THR A 7 15.75 -3.96 -12.89
CA THR A 7 16.78 -4.30 -11.89
C THR A 7 18.16 -4.44 -12.52
N VAL A 8 19.19 -4.48 -11.69
CA VAL A 8 20.55 -4.79 -12.12
C VAL A 8 20.59 -6.13 -12.86
N GLY A 9 21.31 -6.17 -13.99
CA GLY A 9 21.38 -7.34 -14.87
C GLY A 9 20.29 -7.38 -15.96
N ALA A 10 19.30 -6.47 -15.93
CA ALA A 10 18.35 -6.31 -17.01
C ALA A 10 19.04 -5.95 -18.33
N LYS A 11 18.39 -6.33 -19.43
CA LYS A 11 18.95 -6.19 -20.78
C LYS A 11 18.38 -4.99 -21.51
N THR A 12 19.07 -4.52 -22.55
CA THR A 12 18.49 -3.60 -23.54
C THR A 12 18.14 -4.35 -24.84
N THR A 13 17.46 -3.67 -25.75
CA THR A 13 17.16 -4.16 -27.11
C THR A 13 18.40 -4.50 -27.95
N VAL A 14 19.60 -4.12 -27.51
CA VAL A 14 20.88 -4.44 -28.16
C VAL A 14 21.80 -5.21 -27.20
N ASP A 15 21.22 -5.99 -26.29
CA ASP A 15 21.92 -6.83 -25.31
C ASP A 15 22.83 -6.08 -24.32
N GLY A 16 22.64 -4.76 -24.19
CA GLY A 16 23.24 -3.96 -23.14
C GLY A 16 22.80 -4.42 -21.76
N THR A 17 23.65 -4.23 -20.74
CA THR A 17 23.38 -4.75 -19.39
C THR A 17 23.41 -3.64 -18.35
N VAL A 18 22.36 -3.55 -17.54
CA VAL A 18 22.30 -2.61 -16.40
C VAL A 18 23.29 -3.05 -15.32
N LEU A 19 24.18 -2.14 -14.91
CA LEU A 19 25.29 -2.42 -14.00
C LEU A 19 24.99 -2.02 -12.56
N THR A 20 24.41 -0.83 -12.37
CA THR A 20 24.19 -0.25 -11.05
C THR A 20 22.71 -0.13 -10.72
N GLY A 21 22.41 -0.09 -9.42
CA GLY A 21 21.06 0.02 -8.88
C GLY A 21 21.11 0.53 -7.45
N TRP A 22 19.94 0.71 -6.83
CA TRP A 22 19.80 1.11 -5.45
C TRP A 22 19.66 -0.10 -4.53
N GLU A 23 20.66 -0.34 -3.68
CA GLU A 23 20.72 -1.52 -2.83
C GLU A 23 19.61 -1.56 -1.75
N TYR A 24 19.05 -0.41 -1.38
CA TYR A 24 17.98 -0.32 -0.37
C TYR A 24 16.60 -0.74 -0.89
N SER A 25 16.45 -1.00 -2.19
CA SER A 25 15.22 -1.56 -2.74
C SER A 25 15.54 -2.65 -3.74
N THR A 26 15.14 -3.88 -3.42
CA THR A 26 15.41 -5.06 -4.25
C THR A 26 14.11 -5.71 -4.72
N ILE A 27 14.18 -6.35 -5.88
CA ILE A 27 13.14 -7.22 -6.42
C ILE A 27 13.81 -8.56 -6.71
N ASN A 28 13.32 -9.64 -6.12
CA ASN A 28 13.92 -10.98 -6.22
C ASN A 28 15.43 -10.99 -5.88
N GLY A 29 15.85 -10.17 -4.92
CA GLY A 29 17.25 -10.06 -4.50
C GLY A 29 18.15 -9.22 -5.40
N GLN A 30 17.64 -8.66 -6.51
CA GLN A 30 18.38 -7.74 -7.37
C GLN A 30 18.02 -6.28 -7.07
N ALA A 31 19.03 -5.41 -6.99
CA ALA A 31 18.83 -3.99 -6.77
C ALA A 31 18.00 -3.35 -7.89
N MET A 32 17.05 -2.49 -7.52
CA MET A 32 16.23 -1.73 -8.47
C MET A 32 17.06 -0.65 -9.13
N ALA A 33 16.95 -0.53 -10.45
CA ALA A 33 17.61 0.52 -11.21
C ALA A 33 16.79 1.81 -11.21
N ARG A 34 17.49 2.93 -11.33
CA ARG A 34 16.95 4.29 -11.30
C ARG A 34 17.48 5.11 -12.44
N GLU A 35 16.85 6.25 -12.65
CA GLU A 35 17.37 7.29 -13.52
C GLU A 35 18.84 7.61 -13.20
N GLY A 36 19.66 7.65 -14.24
CA GLY A 36 21.10 7.91 -14.16
C GLY A 36 21.98 6.70 -13.83
N ASP A 37 21.42 5.53 -13.50
CA ASP A 37 22.20 4.32 -13.27
C ASP A 37 22.85 3.83 -14.59
N GLU A 38 23.93 3.06 -14.48
CA GLU A 38 24.83 2.76 -15.59
C GLU A 38 24.42 1.52 -16.37
N VAL A 39 24.59 1.58 -17.69
CA VAL A 39 24.28 0.47 -18.61
C VAL A 39 25.45 0.27 -19.57
N LYS A 40 26.06 -0.92 -19.57
CA LYS A 40 27.10 -1.27 -20.56
C LYS A 40 26.42 -1.65 -21.88
N CYS A 41 26.68 -0.89 -22.94
CA CYS A 41 26.18 -1.18 -24.28
C CYS A 41 27.26 -1.90 -25.10
N PRO A 42 27.04 -3.15 -25.58
CA PRO A 42 27.99 -3.85 -26.43
C PRO A 42 28.02 -3.29 -27.87
N GLU A 43 26.89 -2.76 -28.36
CA GLU A 43 26.76 -2.28 -29.74
C GLU A 43 27.68 -1.11 -30.07
N CYS A 44 27.81 -0.14 -29.16
CA CYS A 44 28.66 1.05 -29.34
C CYS A 44 29.85 1.07 -28.37
N ASP A 45 30.08 -0.03 -27.65
CA ASP A 45 31.12 -0.25 -26.63
C ASP A 45 31.25 0.85 -25.55
N SER A 46 30.18 1.61 -25.31
CA SER A 46 30.18 2.67 -24.30
C SER A 46 29.30 2.33 -23.09
N THR A 47 29.60 2.92 -21.95
CA THR A 47 28.68 2.94 -20.81
C THR A 47 27.70 4.11 -20.98
N GLY A 48 26.42 3.78 -21.16
CA GLY A 48 25.33 4.73 -21.16
C GLY A 48 24.71 4.90 -19.77
N LYS A 49 23.73 5.79 -19.68
CA LYS A 49 22.93 6.00 -18.47
C LYS A 49 21.45 5.79 -18.75
N ILE A 50 20.72 5.34 -17.73
CA ILE A 50 19.27 5.22 -17.84
C ILE A 50 18.63 6.61 -17.90
N VAL A 51 17.82 6.85 -18.93
CA VAL A 51 16.97 8.03 -19.07
C VAL A 51 15.53 7.55 -19.15
N CYS A 52 14.70 8.06 -18.26
CA CYS A 52 13.33 7.58 -18.17
C CYS A 52 12.47 8.18 -19.29
N ASP A 53 11.83 7.33 -20.09
CA ASP A 53 10.99 7.71 -21.25
C ASP A 53 9.54 7.24 -21.06
N GLY A 54 8.58 7.98 -21.61
CA GLY A 54 7.15 7.63 -21.54
C GLY A 54 6.44 7.84 -20.18
N PRO A 55 5.11 7.62 -20.14
CA PRO A 55 4.28 7.87 -18.96
C PRO A 55 4.67 6.96 -17.80
N ARG A 56 4.48 7.46 -16.57
CA ARG A 56 4.73 6.74 -15.32
C ARG A 56 4.00 7.37 -14.15
N LEU A 57 3.81 6.58 -13.10
CA LEU A 57 3.46 7.07 -11.77
C LEU A 57 4.72 7.55 -11.05
N VAL A 58 4.57 8.55 -10.18
CA VAL A 58 5.67 9.05 -9.35
C VAL A 58 6.11 7.93 -8.40
N ASP A 59 7.33 7.43 -8.60
CA ASP A 59 7.99 6.44 -7.74
C ASP A 59 9.46 6.83 -7.62
N LEU A 60 9.79 7.48 -6.50
CA LEU A 60 11.11 8.06 -6.25
C LEU A 60 11.92 7.18 -5.31
N LEU A 61 13.10 6.79 -5.76
CA LEU A 61 14.08 6.02 -5.02
C LEU A 61 15.30 6.91 -4.76
N ASP A 62 15.41 7.45 -3.54
CA ASP A 62 16.44 8.46 -3.17
C ASP A 62 16.33 9.74 -4.02
N GLY A 63 15.10 10.22 -4.25
CA GLY A 63 14.83 11.41 -5.04
C GLY A 63 15.00 11.24 -6.57
N ARG A 64 15.36 10.05 -7.06
CA ARG A 64 15.46 9.72 -8.49
C ARG A 64 14.32 8.81 -8.93
N ASN A 65 13.84 8.95 -10.17
CA ASN A 65 12.78 8.08 -10.68
C ASN A 65 13.24 6.63 -10.77
N ALA A 66 12.37 5.69 -10.38
CA ALA A 66 12.58 4.27 -10.67
C ALA A 66 12.57 4.02 -12.19
N ALA A 67 13.52 3.22 -12.68
CA ALA A 67 13.59 2.86 -14.08
C ALA A 67 12.53 1.80 -14.42
N LEU A 68 11.89 1.95 -15.58
CA LEU A 68 10.80 1.11 -16.06
C LEU A 68 11.09 0.49 -17.43
N ASP A 69 10.43 -0.63 -17.71
CA ASP A 69 10.42 -1.28 -19.00
C ASP A 69 10.12 -0.29 -20.13
N GLY A 70 10.95 -0.30 -21.17
CA GLY A 70 10.89 0.65 -22.27
C GLY A 70 11.62 1.97 -22.05
N ASP A 71 12.20 2.24 -20.87
CA ASP A 71 13.09 3.40 -20.67
C ASP A 71 14.36 3.30 -21.54
N LEU A 72 15.09 4.40 -21.69
CA LEU A 72 16.20 4.49 -22.65
C LEU A 72 17.56 4.28 -21.99
N CYS A 73 18.45 3.61 -22.70
CA CYS A 73 19.88 3.65 -22.46
C CYS A 73 20.49 4.79 -23.30
N HIS A 74 20.86 5.89 -22.65
CA HIS A 74 21.52 7.02 -23.30
C HIS A 74 23.01 6.72 -23.48
N CYS A 75 23.33 5.94 -24.51
CA CYS A 75 24.68 5.63 -24.98
C CYS A 75 24.96 6.33 -26.32
N LYS A 76 25.94 5.85 -27.11
CA LYS A 76 26.29 6.43 -28.43
C LYS A 76 25.45 5.90 -29.60
N CYS A 77 24.54 4.95 -29.37
CA CYS A 77 23.66 4.42 -30.41
C CYS A 77 22.58 5.43 -30.80
N ASP A 78 22.20 5.42 -32.08
CA ASP A 78 21.07 6.16 -32.61
C ASP A 78 20.18 5.22 -33.45
N PRO A 79 18.93 4.95 -33.06
CA PRO A 79 18.25 5.43 -31.85
C PRO A 79 18.83 4.82 -30.55
N PRO A 80 18.66 5.50 -29.39
CA PRO A 80 19.05 4.95 -28.09
C PRO A 80 18.30 3.64 -27.80
N PRO A 81 18.98 2.57 -27.34
CA PRO A 81 18.35 1.30 -27.04
C PRO A 81 17.36 1.39 -25.89
N ARG A 82 16.33 0.54 -25.90
CA ARG A 82 15.32 0.47 -24.83
C ARG A 82 15.66 -0.62 -23.82
N LEU A 83 15.35 -0.38 -22.56
CA LEU A 83 15.48 -1.33 -21.47
C LEU A 83 14.34 -2.35 -21.51
N ILE A 84 14.69 -3.60 -21.20
CA ILE A 84 13.80 -4.76 -21.16
C ILE A 84 13.86 -5.30 -19.74
N ALA A 85 12.72 -5.31 -19.06
CA ALA A 85 12.63 -5.86 -17.71
C ALA A 85 12.94 -7.36 -17.70
N ASN A 86 13.74 -7.78 -16.72
CA ASN A 86 14.11 -9.18 -16.46
C ASN A 86 13.27 -9.82 -15.35
N GLN A 87 12.21 -9.15 -14.90
CA GLN A 87 11.32 -9.61 -13.84
C GLN A 87 9.88 -9.18 -14.13
N THR A 88 8.91 -9.96 -13.62
CA THR A 88 7.47 -9.73 -13.83
C THR A 88 6.69 -9.58 -12.53
N PHE A 89 7.36 -9.38 -11.40
CA PHE A 89 6.77 -9.26 -10.07
C PHE A 89 6.29 -7.84 -9.74
N ARG A 90 7.11 -6.82 -10.03
CA ARG A 90 6.81 -5.42 -9.70
C ARG A 90 6.62 -4.59 -10.98
N CYS A 91 5.49 -3.91 -11.10
CA CYS A 91 5.14 -3.09 -12.25
C CYS A 91 4.29 -1.88 -11.85
N GLN A 92 4.22 -0.92 -12.77
CA GLN A 92 3.24 0.15 -12.76
C GLN A 92 2.16 -0.15 -13.81
N VAL A 93 0.90 0.01 -13.42
CA VAL A 93 -0.24 0.00 -14.33
C VAL A 93 -0.60 1.45 -14.64
N ILE A 94 -0.42 1.84 -15.89
CA ILE A 94 -0.71 3.18 -16.42
C ILE A 94 -2.03 3.07 -17.16
N GLU A 95 -3.07 3.75 -16.68
CA GLU A 95 -4.36 3.82 -17.38
C GLU A 95 -4.29 4.90 -18.47
N ASP A 96 -4.79 4.59 -19.67
CA ASP A 96 -4.91 5.56 -20.76
C ASP A 96 -6.10 6.48 -20.48
N GLY A 97 -5.85 7.49 -19.66
CA GLY A 97 -6.83 8.48 -19.24
C GLY A 97 -6.12 9.51 -18.40
N ALA A 98 -6.40 10.79 -18.67
CA ALA A 98 -5.81 11.95 -18.02
C ALA A 98 -5.47 11.69 -16.54
N ILE A 99 -4.34 12.24 -16.09
CA ILE A 99 -4.07 12.49 -14.68
C ILE A 99 -5.18 13.41 -14.18
N VAL A 100 -6.34 12.84 -13.87
CA VAL A 100 -7.20 13.38 -12.84
C VAL A 100 -6.35 13.21 -11.60
N PRO A 101 -5.94 14.30 -10.92
CA PRO A 101 -5.48 14.15 -9.56
C PRO A 101 -6.62 13.43 -8.87
N ARG A 102 -6.41 12.17 -8.54
CA ARG A 102 -7.29 11.45 -7.64
C ARG A 102 -7.27 12.34 -6.41
N ALA A 103 -8.33 13.13 -6.24
CA ALA A 103 -8.50 13.92 -5.06
C ALA A 103 -8.19 12.96 -3.93
N GLN A 104 -7.20 13.33 -3.11
CA GLN A 104 -7.01 12.69 -1.84
C GLN A 104 -8.32 12.96 -1.10
N THR A 105 -9.33 12.12 -1.36
CA THR A 105 -10.48 12.00 -0.48
C THR A 105 -9.80 11.59 0.80
N ALA A 106 -9.67 12.56 1.71
CA ALA A 106 -9.17 12.34 3.04
C ALA A 106 -9.72 11.00 3.48
N ALA A 107 -8.83 10.08 3.87
CA ALA A 107 -9.23 8.83 4.48
C ALA A 107 -10.24 9.24 5.57
N GLN A 108 -11.52 8.98 5.32
CA GLN A 108 -12.48 9.15 6.38
C GLN A 108 -11.99 8.22 7.48
N PRO A 109 -11.89 8.71 8.73
CA PRO A 109 -11.48 7.87 9.83
C PRO A 109 -12.33 6.60 9.75
N PHE A 110 -11.65 5.46 9.69
CA PHE A 110 -12.28 4.17 9.86
C PHE A 110 -12.94 4.23 11.24
N THR A 111 -14.23 4.55 11.28
CA THR A 111 -15.02 4.25 12.46
C THR A 111 -15.01 2.73 12.52
N PRO A 112 -14.38 2.09 13.52
CA PRO A 112 -14.59 0.67 13.69
C PRO A 112 -16.10 0.48 13.71
N ALA A 113 -16.60 -0.47 12.91
CA ALA A 113 -17.97 -0.93 13.04
C ALA A 113 -18.15 -1.18 14.53
N ALA A 114 -18.94 -0.32 15.17
CA ALA A 114 -19.23 -0.44 16.59
C ALA A 114 -19.62 -1.89 16.81
N ASN A 115 -18.91 -2.54 17.73
CA ASN A 115 -19.21 -3.88 18.22
C ASN A 115 -20.70 -4.15 18.06
N SER A 116 -21.05 -5.20 17.30
CA SER A 116 -22.39 -5.78 17.36
C SER A 116 -22.82 -5.79 18.82
N PRO A 117 -23.85 -5.05 19.23
CA PRO A 117 -24.28 -5.11 20.61
C PRO A 117 -24.80 -6.52 20.84
N SER A 118 -24.17 -7.23 21.78
CA SER A 118 -24.85 -8.29 22.51
C SER A 118 -26.24 -7.79 22.96
N PRO A 119 -27.24 -8.68 23.05
CA PRO A 119 -28.65 -8.31 23.06
C PRO A 119 -29.08 -7.76 24.43
N THR A 120 -28.67 -6.53 24.75
CA THR A 120 -29.17 -5.76 25.89
C THR A 120 -29.29 -4.28 25.52
N ALA A 121 -29.84 -3.99 24.33
CA ALA A 121 -30.36 -2.65 24.05
C ALA A 121 -31.67 -2.43 24.84
N PRO A 122 -31.83 -1.32 25.58
CA PRO A 122 -33.12 -0.98 26.17
C PRO A 122 -34.15 -0.86 25.03
N ARG A 123 -35.29 -1.53 25.19
CA ARG A 123 -36.38 -1.49 24.21
C ARG A 123 -36.75 -0.02 23.94
N PRO A 124 -36.71 0.47 22.69
CA PRO A 124 -37.05 1.85 22.37
C PRO A 124 -38.49 2.12 22.78
N SER A 125 -38.67 3.10 23.65
CA SER A 125 -39.93 3.43 24.32
C SER A 125 -40.83 4.34 23.46
N GLY A 126 -40.33 4.89 22.35
CA GLY A 126 -41.12 5.73 21.43
C GLY A 126 -41.02 5.31 19.94
N GLU A 127 -42.12 5.50 19.19
CA GLU A 127 -42.19 5.22 17.75
C GLU A 127 -41.22 6.08 16.91
N ARG A 128 -40.94 7.32 17.37
CA ARG A 128 -39.98 8.23 16.72
C ARG A 128 -38.55 7.70 16.74
N GLU A 129 -38.09 7.18 17.88
CA GLU A 129 -36.72 6.63 18.01
C GLU A 129 -36.53 5.39 17.13
N ARG A 130 -37.58 4.58 16.98
CA ARG A 130 -37.59 3.44 16.04
C ARG A 130 -37.49 3.92 14.60
N GLN A 131 -38.25 4.95 14.22
CA GLN A 131 -38.19 5.53 12.87
C GLN A 131 -36.81 6.15 12.58
N GLU A 132 -36.21 6.86 13.52
CA GLU A 132 -34.87 7.42 13.38
C GLU A 132 -33.80 6.34 13.25
N THR A 133 -33.93 5.23 13.98
CA THR A 133 -33.03 4.08 13.88
C THR A 133 -33.15 3.40 12.52
N LEU A 134 -34.38 3.23 12.01
CA LEU A 134 -34.64 2.68 10.68
C LEU A 134 -34.07 3.58 9.57
N GLN A 135 -34.26 4.89 9.68
CA GLN A 135 -33.71 5.85 8.71
C GLN A 135 -32.19 5.85 8.70
N LYS A 136 -31.54 5.80 9.87
CA LYS A 136 -30.07 5.67 9.98
C LYS A 136 -29.58 4.38 9.33
N TYR A 137 -30.31 3.27 9.55
CA TYR A 137 -29.99 1.99 8.97
C TYR A 137 -30.11 2.00 7.43
N GLU A 138 -31.21 2.57 6.90
CA GLU A 138 -31.40 2.75 5.46
C GLU A 138 -30.32 3.64 4.84
N GLN A 139 -29.94 4.72 5.53
CA GLN A 139 -28.86 5.60 5.07
C GLN A 139 -27.52 4.87 5.04
N ALA A 140 -27.17 4.13 6.11
CA ALA A 140 -25.95 3.33 6.17
C ALA A 140 -25.92 2.26 5.06
N GLN A 141 -27.05 1.65 4.72
CA GLN A 141 -27.13 0.71 3.60
C GLN A 141 -26.88 1.37 2.25
N ARG A 142 -27.43 2.58 2.03
CA ARG A 142 -27.18 3.35 0.79
C ARG A 142 -25.71 3.73 0.67
N ASP A 143 -25.12 4.22 1.75
CA ASP A 143 -23.71 4.63 1.80
C ASP A 143 -22.79 3.43 1.51
N TYR A 144 -23.10 2.26 2.09
CA TYR A 144 -22.37 1.01 1.82
C TYR A 144 -22.46 0.58 0.36
N GLN A 145 -23.66 0.63 -0.24
CA GLN A 145 -23.83 0.29 -1.66
C GLN A 145 -23.08 1.25 -2.57
N GLN A 146 -23.08 2.55 -2.24
CA GLN A 146 -22.33 3.57 -2.97
C GLN A 146 -20.82 3.36 -2.85
N ALA A 147 -20.33 3.02 -1.65
CA ALA A 147 -18.93 2.66 -1.43
C ALA A 147 -18.49 1.45 -2.29
N ARG A 148 -19.32 0.41 -2.38
CA ARG A 148 -19.06 -0.75 -3.26
C ARG A 148 -19.04 -0.40 -4.74
N ARG A 149 -19.86 0.56 -5.19
CA ARG A 149 -19.84 1.06 -6.57
C ARG A 149 -18.58 1.85 -6.88
N ASN A 150 -18.14 2.68 -5.92
CA ASN A 150 -16.93 3.50 -6.06
C ASN A 150 -15.63 2.68 -5.89
N ASN A 151 -15.71 1.51 -5.26
CA ASN A 151 -14.61 0.57 -5.10
C ASN A 151 -15.01 -0.81 -5.63
N PRO A 152 -15.08 -0.98 -6.96
CA PRO A 152 -15.45 -2.26 -7.54
C PRO A 152 -14.39 -3.31 -7.18
N VAL A 153 -14.76 -4.23 -6.29
CA VAL A 153 -13.94 -5.42 -6.03
C VAL A 153 -13.97 -6.31 -7.27
N PRO A 154 -12.82 -6.78 -7.77
CA PRO A 154 -12.77 -7.65 -8.95
C PRO A 154 -13.72 -8.84 -8.77
N SER A 155 -14.58 -9.08 -9.76
CA SER A 155 -15.62 -10.11 -9.74
C SER A 155 -15.08 -11.55 -9.87
N ILE A 156 -13.79 -11.78 -9.61
CA ILE A 156 -13.11 -12.99 -10.10
C ILE A 156 -13.30 -14.23 -9.23
N ASP A 157 -14.01 -14.12 -8.12
CA ASP A 157 -14.09 -15.21 -7.14
C ASP A 157 -15.53 -15.68 -6.88
N LEU A 158 -16.17 -16.21 -7.91
CA LEU A 158 -17.33 -17.10 -7.72
C LEU A 158 -16.82 -18.45 -7.17
N ARG A 159 -16.51 -18.51 -5.87
CA ARG A 159 -16.02 -19.71 -5.20
C ARG A 159 -17.20 -20.65 -4.88
N ARG A 160 -17.06 -21.93 -5.24
CA ARG A 160 -17.92 -23.01 -4.74
C ARG A 160 -17.32 -23.53 -3.42
N ASP A 161 -18.14 -23.70 -2.39
CA ASP A 161 -17.68 -24.20 -1.09
C ASP A 161 -16.98 -25.56 -1.24
N GLY A 162 -15.75 -25.65 -0.71
CA GLY A 162 -14.91 -26.87 -0.73
C GLY A 162 -13.64 -26.79 -1.58
N GLU A 163 -13.50 -25.81 -2.47
CA GLU A 163 -12.31 -25.65 -3.32
C GLU A 163 -11.16 -24.93 -2.58
N PRO A 164 -9.89 -25.34 -2.78
CA PRO A 164 -8.73 -24.64 -2.23
C PRO A 164 -8.57 -23.25 -2.86
N LEU A 165 -8.03 -22.30 -2.09
CA LEU A 165 -7.81 -20.93 -2.57
C LEU A 165 -6.86 -20.93 -3.79
N SER A 166 -7.20 -20.12 -4.79
CA SER A 166 -6.29 -19.86 -5.91
C SER A 166 -5.02 -19.17 -5.43
N PHE A 167 -3.95 -19.20 -6.24
CA PHE A 167 -2.68 -18.57 -5.87
C PHE A 167 -2.83 -17.07 -5.61
N VAL A 168 -3.62 -16.37 -6.45
CA VAL A 168 -3.91 -14.94 -6.30
C VAL A 168 -4.70 -14.66 -5.01
N GLN A 169 -5.67 -15.51 -4.68
CA GLN A 169 -6.44 -15.40 -3.44
C GLN A 169 -5.57 -15.59 -2.19
N ARG A 170 -4.66 -16.56 -2.20
CA ARG A 170 -3.72 -16.76 -1.08
C ARG A 170 -2.83 -15.55 -0.87
N GLN A 171 -2.34 -14.95 -1.95
CA GLN A 171 -1.50 -13.76 -1.87
C GLN A 171 -2.28 -12.54 -1.35
N LEU A 172 -3.52 -12.33 -1.82
CA LEU A 172 -4.39 -11.27 -1.32
C LEU A 172 -4.79 -11.47 0.14
N GLN A 173 -5.09 -12.70 0.55
CA GLN A 173 -5.38 -13.04 1.94
C GLN A 173 -4.17 -12.80 2.83
N HIS A 174 -2.97 -13.18 2.38
CA HIS A 174 -1.75 -12.91 3.12
C HIS A 174 -1.50 -11.41 3.32
N VAL A 175 -1.71 -10.59 2.28
CA VAL A 175 -1.60 -9.13 2.39
C VAL A 175 -2.66 -8.58 3.36
N TYR A 176 -3.89 -9.06 3.29
CA TYR A 176 -4.95 -8.66 4.21
C TYR A 176 -4.63 -9.04 5.66
N GLU A 177 -4.11 -10.24 5.89
CA GLU A 177 -3.67 -10.72 7.20
C GLU A 177 -2.52 -9.87 7.75
N MET A 178 -1.51 -9.54 6.93
CA MET A 178 -0.41 -8.66 7.32
C MET A 178 -0.87 -7.24 7.67
N LEU A 179 -1.84 -6.69 6.92
CA LEU A 179 -2.45 -5.39 7.21
C LEU A 179 -3.32 -5.43 8.48
N ALA A 180 -4.11 -6.48 8.66
CA ALA A 180 -4.92 -6.68 9.85
C ALA A 180 -4.03 -6.84 11.09
N MET A 181 -2.95 -7.62 11.01
CA MET A 181 -1.97 -7.78 12.08
C MET A 181 -1.30 -6.44 12.42
N GLY A 182 -0.89 -5.67 11.41
CA GLY A 182 -0.31 -4.33 11.61
C GLY A 182 -1.27 -3.36 12.30
N ASN A 183 -2.57 -3.41 11.98
CA ASN A 183 -3.59 -2.61 12.66
C ASN A 183 -3.87 -3.09 14.08
N THR A 184 -3.83 -4.40 14.33
CA THR A 184 -3.99 -4.95 15.69
C THR A 184 -2.79 -4.63 16.59
N THR A 185 -1.56 -4.66 16.06
CA THR A 185 -0.38 -4.28 16.85
C THR A 185 -0.39 -2.79 17.16
N LEU A 186 -0.72 -1.93 16.18
CA LEU A 186 -0.93 -0.51 16.43
C LEU A 186 -2.03 -0.25 17.47
N PHE A 187 -3.14 -0.98 17.41
CA PHE A 187 -4.20 -0.87 18.40
C PHE A 187 -3.69 -1.28 19.79
N LEU A 188 -3.04 -2.44 19.94
CA LEU A 188 -2.55 -2.91 21.24
C LEU A 188 -1.49 -1.99 21.86
N ASP A 189 -0.64 -1.36 21.05
CA ASP A 189 0.41 -0.47 21.54
C ASP A 189 -0.09 0.96 21.83
N VAL A 190 -1.03 1.45 21.03
CA VAL A 190 -1.47 2.86 21.06
C VAL A 190 -2.78 3.05 21.82
N PHE A 191 -3.65 2.03 21.90
CA PHE A 191 -4.92 2.10 22.62
C PHE A 191 -4.74 2.35 24.13
N PRO A 192 -3.80 1.70 24.85
CA PRO A 192 -3.59 2.00 26.27
C PRO A 192 -3.22 3.46 26.53
N LEU A 193 -2.48 4.09 25.61
CA LEU A 193 -2.17 5.52 25.68
C LEU A 193 -3.40 6.39 25.43
N HIS A 194 -4.29 5.98 24.52
CA HIS A 194 -5.56 6.68 24.28
C HIS A 194 -6.48 6.60 25.49
N VAL A 195 -6.62 5.42 26.11
CA VAL A 195 -7.41 5.23 27.33
C VAL A 195 -6.86 6.08 28.47
N PHE A 196 -5.53 6.04 28.70
CA PHE A 196 -4.89 6.89 29.71
C PHE A 196 -5.16 8.38 29.47
N TYR A 197 -5.05 8.83 28.21
CA TYR A 197 -5.31 10.22 27.85
C TYR A 197 -6.77 10.61 28.09
N GLN A 198 -7.71 9.72 27.75
CA GLN A 198 -9.14 9.94 27.97
C GLN A 198 -9.48 10.06 29.45
N GLU A 199 -8.91 9.20 30.30
CA GLU A 199 -9.23 9.16 31.73
C GLU A 199 -8.50 10.25 32.55
N ARG A 200 -7.23 10.52 32.23
CA ARG A 200 -6.34 11.35 33.06
C ARG A 200 -5.90 12.65 32.42
N GLY A 201 -6.16 12.83 31.13
CA GLY A 201 -5.86 14.05 30.40
C GLY A 201 -4.37 14.24 30.06
N PHE A 202 -4.12 15.27 29.25
CA PHE A 202 -2.81 15.55 28.66
C PHE A 202 -1.73 15.92 29.68
N THR A 203 -2.09 16.67 30.72
CA THR A 203 -1.12 17.14 31.74
C THR A 203 -0.52 15.96 32.50
N SER A 204 -1.37 14.99 32.89
CA SER A 204 -0.94 13.75 33.53
C SER A 204 -0.04 12.93 32.60
N LEU A 205 -0.41 12.83 31.31
CA LEU A 205 0.37 12.07 30.33
C LEU A 205 1.78 12.65 30.15
N LYS A 206 1.92 13.97 30.03
CA LYS A 206 3.24 14.63 29.91
C LYS A 206 4.15 14.37 31.11
N THR A 207 3.60 14.38 32.31
CA THR A 207 4.35 14.10 33.54
C THR A 207 4.76 12.63 33.60
N CYS A 208 3.83 11.71 33.35
CA CYS A 208 4.07 10.26 33.40
C CYS A 208 4.97 9.74 32.27
N LEU A 209 4.98 10.40 31.10
CA LEU A 209 5.82 10.03 29.95
C LEU A 209 7.32 10.04 30.29
N ARG A 210 7.76 11.01 31.11
CA ARG A 210 9.16 11.12 31.54
C ARG A 210 9.58 9.98 32.48
N SER A 211 8.65 9.49 33.29
CA SER A 211 8.89 8.37 34.22
C SER A 211 8.71 6.99 33.58
N ARG A 212 8.25 6.92 32.32
CA ARG A 212 8.03 5.65 31.59
C ARG A 212 9.27 4.78 31.55
N SER A 213 10.45 5.39 31.44
CA SER A 213 11.75 4.68 31.42
C SER A 213 12.08 3.95 32.71
N ASN A 214 11.24 4.05 33.76
CA ASN A 214 11.45 3.40 35.05
C ASN A 214 10.38 2.34 35.34
N ILE A 215 9.48 2.06 34.38
CA ILE A 215 8.41 1.06 34.51
C ILE A 215 8.88 -0.23 33.84
N TYR A 216 9.34 -1.20 34.63
CA TYR A 216 9.74 -2.53 34.18
C TYR A 216 9.16 -3.59 35.13
N GLY A 217 8.80 -4.76 34.59
CA GLY A 217 8.54 -5.96 35.41
C GLY A 217 7.22 -6.00 36.17
N HIS A 218 6.10 -5.52 35.59
CA HIS A 218 4.78 -5.78 36.14
C HIS A 218 4.03 -6.83 35.30
N ASP A 219 3.93 -8.05 35.83
CA ASP A 219 3.16 -9.18 35.26
C ASP A 219 1.65 -9.07 35.51
N GLN A 220 1.18 -8.00 36.14
CA GLN A 220 -0.24 -7.73 36.32
C GLN A 220 -0.71 -6.79 35.21
N GLN A 221 -1.44 -7.38 34.26
CA GLN A 221 -2.06 -6.80 33.06
C GLN A 221 -2.32 -5.28 33.13
N PRO A 222 -1.75 -4.48 32.21
CA PRO A 222 -2.03 -3.06 32.16
C PRO A 222 -3.34 -2.83 31.41
N VAL A 223 -4.28 -2.17 32.08
CA VAL A 223 -5.41 -1.39 31.53
C VAL A 223 -6.19 -2.08 30.40
N LEU A 224 -7.25 -2.80 30.79
CA LEU A 224 -8.45 -2.98 29.97
C LEU A 224 -9.39 -1.79 30.20
#